data_AF-A0A4S1CE94-F1
#
_entry.id   AF-A0A4S1CE94-F1
#
_cell.length_a   1.000
_cell.length_b   1.000
_cell.length_c   1.000
_cell.angle_alpha   90.00
_cell.angle_beta   90.00
_cell.angle_gamma   90.00
#
_symmetry.space_group_name_H-M   'P 1'
#
loop_
_entity.id
_entity.type
_entity.pdbx_description
1 polymer ?
#
loop_
_entity_poly.entity_id
_entity_poly.type
_entity_poly.pdbx_seq_one_letter_code
_entity_poly.pdbx_strand_id
1 'polypeptide(L)'
;MSAVLITFFTISGEEKTKRVPLDEKHMPAYELFKKTQSKMEVDKGCPTCHFEPGGVPFPPKHPKAGDGPRRCLFCHKLKLV
;
A
#
# COMPACT_ATOMS: atom_id res chain seq x y z
N MET A 1 6.68 28.80 11.77
CA MET A 1 5.99 27.49 11.76
C MET A 1 4.75 27.45 10.86
N SER A 2 3.97 28.53 10.74
CA SER A 2 2.72 28.55 9.97
C SER A 2 2.89 28.39 8.44
N ALA A 3 3.93 28.96 7.84
CA ALA A 3 4.14 28.88 6.39
C ALA A 3 4.41 27.44 5.89
N VAL A 4 5.11 26.63 6.68
CA VAL A 4 5.41 25.23 6.34
C VAL A 4 4.11 24.41 6.31
N LEU A 5 3.27 24.56 7.33
CA LEU A 5 1.99 23.85 7.41
C LEU A 5 1.06 24.19 6.24
N ILE A 6 0.95 25.47 5.87
CA ILE A 6 0.13 25.91 4.73
C ILE A 6 0.58 25.22 3.44
N THR A 7 1.89 25.18 3.17
CA THR A 7 2.44 24.53 1.97
C THR A 7 2.23 23.02 1.98
N PHE A 8 2.32 22.35 3.14
CA PHE A 8 2.02 20.92 3.24
C PHE A 8 0.55 20.63 2.92
N PHE A 9 -0.38 21.46 3.42
CA PHE A 9 -1.81 21.30 3.15
C PHE A 9 -2.17 21.53 1.68
N THR A 10 -1.50 22.45 0.98
CA THR A 10 -1.79 22.70 -0.44
C THR A 10 -1.26 21.60 -1.36
N ILE A 11 -0.20 20.88 -0.98
CA ILE A 11 0.42 19.82 -1.80
C ILE A 11 -0.17 18.43 -1.49
N SER A 12 -0.68 18.22 -0.27
CA SER A 12 -1.25 16.95 0.20
C SER A 12 -2.65 16.66 -0.36
N GLY A 13 -2.85 16.83 -1.67
CA GLY A 13 -4.10 16.58 -2.39
C GLY A 13 -4.60 15.12 -2.32
N GLU A 14 -5.68 14.85 -3.04
CA GLU A 14 -6.45 13.59 -2.99
C GLU A 14 -5.61 12.31 -3.19
N GLU A 15 -6.05 11.21 -2.57
CA GLU A 15 -5.39 9.90 -2.61
C GLU A 15 -5.26 9.41 -4.06
N LYS A 16 -4.06 9.56 -4.64
CA LYS A 16 -3.78 9.19 -6.05
C LYS A 16 -3.59 7.68 -6.26
N THR A 17 -3.59 6.91 -5.19
CA THR A 17 -3.27 5.49 -5.17
C THR A 17 -4.55 4.66 -5.19
N LYS A 18 -4.49 3.48 -5.82
CA LYS A 18 -5.64 2.56 -5.82
C LYS A 18 -5.76 1.85 -4.48
N ARG A 19 -6.97 1.70 -3.95
CA ARG A 19 -7.23 0.84 -2.79
C ARG A 19 -7.10 -0.64 -3.16
N VAL A 20 -6.74 -1.47 -2.16
CA VAL A 20 -6.68 -2.92 -2.34
C VAL A 20 -8.09 -3.45 -2.64
N PRO A 21 -8.29 -4.25 -3.70
CA PRO A 21 -9.59 -4.84 -4.00
C PRO A 21 -10.12 -5.67 -2.84
N LEU A 22 -11.43 -5.66 -2.61
CA LEU A 22 -12.08 -6.60 -1.70
C LEU A 22 -12.64 -7.73 -2.56
N ASP A 23 -11.77 -8.67 -2.91
CA ASP A 23 -12.09 -9.86 -3.70
C ASP A 23 -11.48 -11.11 -3.04
N GLU A 24 -11.78 -12.28 -3.58
CA GLU A 24 -11.33 -13.57 -3.05
C GLU A 24 -9.81 -13.69 -2.97
N LYS A 25 -9.07 -13.06 -3.90
CA LYS A 25 -7.60 -13.11 -3.94
C LYS A 25 -6.96 -12.25 -2.85
N HIS A 26 -7.64 -11.17 -2.46
CA HIS A 26 -7.14 -10.23 -1.44
C HIS A 26 -7.79 -10.45 -0.07
N MET A 27 -8.83 -11.27 0.04
CA MET A 27 -9.52 -11.56 1.30
C MET A 27 -8.58 -12.03 2.42
N PRO A 28 -7.55 -12.88 2.17
CA PRO A 28 -6.59 -13.24 3.21
C PRO A 28 -5.86 -12.04 3.82
N ALA A 29 -5.57 -10.99 3.03
CA ALA A 29 -4.95 -9.77 3.52
C ALA A 29 -5.88 -8.98 4.45
N TYR A 30 -7.18 -8.91 4.13
CA TYR A 30 -8.19 -8.30 4.99
C TYR A 30 -8.37 -9.07 6.30
N GLU A 31 -8.42 -10.40 6.25
CA GLU A 31 -8.57 -11.24 7.43
C GLU A 31 -7.32 -11.17 8.34
N LEU A 32 -6.12 -11.18 7.75
CA LEU A 32 -4.88 -11.01 8.49
C LEU A 32 -4.81 -9.61 9.13
N PHE A 33 -5.24 -8.56 8.42
CA PHE A 33 -5.32 -7.22 8.99
C PHE A 33 -6.31 -7.17 10.15
N LYS A 34 -7.51 -7.75 10.02
CA LYS A 34 -8.50 -7.79 11.11
C LYS A 34 -7.94 -8.45 12.36
N LYS A 35 -7.20 -9.55 12.21
CA LYS A 35 -6.61 -10.32 13.33
C LYS A 35 -5.43 -9.61 13.99
N THR A 36 -4.54 -9.03 13.21
CA THR A 36 -3.25 -8.52 13.71
C THR A 36 -3.22 -7.01 13.90
N GLN A 37 -4.14 -6.28 13.24
CA GLN A 37 -4.14 -4.82 13.07
C GLN A 37 -2.81 -4.26 12.53
N SER A 38 -1.93 -5.13 11.99
CA SER A 38 -0.59 -4.77 11.55
C SER A 38 -0.51 -4.72 10.03
N LYS A 39 -0.35 -3.51 9.49
CA LYS A 39 -0.11 -3.31 8.05
C LYS A 39 1.19 -3.99 7.60
N MET A 40 2.21 -3.99 8.45
CA MET A 40 3.50 -4.60 8.15
C MET A 40 3.42 -6.12 7.99
N GLU A 41 2.64 -6.79 8.83
CA GLU A 41 2.49 -8.24 8.72
C GLU A 41 1.74 -8.61 7.44
N VAL A 42 0.74 -7.81 7.05
CA VAL A 42 0.00 -8.02 5.81
C VAL A 42 0.85 -7.73 4.58
N ASP A 43 1.68 -6.68 4.64
CA ASP A 43 2.59 -6.28 3.56
C ASP A 43 3.56 -7.40 3.16
N LYS A 44 3.95 -8.28 4.10
CA LYS A 44 4.84 -9.43 3.82
C LYS A 44 4.25 -10.44 2.84
N GLY A 45 2.92 -10.53 2.74
CA GLY A 45 2.24 -11.46 1.84
C GLY A 45 2.10 -10.94 0.40
N CYS A 46 2.19 -9.62 0.18
CA CYS A 46 1.99 -9.05 -1.15
C CYS A 46 3.01 -9.53 -2.20
N PRO A 47 4.32 -9.65 -1.89
CA PRO A 47 5.33 -10.08 -2.85
C PRO A 47 5.20 -11.53 -3.32
N THR A 48 4.33 -12.35 -2.71
CA THR A 48 4.05 -13.71 -3.19
C THR A 48 3.44 -13.70 -4.59
N CYS A 49 2.66 -12.68 -4.92
CA CYS A 49 2.06 -12.50 -6.25
C CYS A 49 2.54 -11.23 -6.93
N HIS A 50 2.79 -10.14 -6.20
CA HIS A 50 3.24 -8.86 -6.76
C HIS A 50 4.77 -8.74 -6.74
N PHE A 51 5.41 -9.24 -7.80
CA PHE A 51 6.87 -9.22 -7.95
C PHE A 51 7.27 -9.24 -9.42
N GLU A 52 8.52 -8.90 -9.69
CA GLU A 52 9.13 -8.91 -11.02
C GLU A 52 10.50 -9.59 -10.97
N PRO A 53 10.87 -10.40 -11.99
CA PRO A 53 10.02 -10.89 -13.09
C PRO A 53 9.14 -12.09 -12.66
N GLY A 54 8.00 -12.30 -13.34
CA GLY A 54 7.20 -13.53 -13.24
C GLY A 54 5.92 -13.48 -12.39
N GLY A 55 5.72 -12.42 -11.60
CA GLY A 55 4.47 -12.17 -10.88
C GLY A 55 3.55 -11.19 -11.60
N VAL A 56 2.65 -10.56 -10.84
CA VAL A 56 1.89 -9.37 -11.26
C VAL A 56 2.87 -8.19 -11.27
N PRO A 57 3.25 -7.67 -12.45
CA PRO A 57 4.27 -6.64 -12.55
C PRO A 57 3.76 -5.30 -12.04
N PHE A 58 4.69 -4.46 -11.59
CA PHE A 58 4.36 -3.10 -11.18
C PHE A 58 4.33 -2.17 -12.39
N PRO A 59 3.47 -1.15 -12.40
CA PRO A 59 3.49 -0.16 -13.48
C PRO A 59 4.83 0.60 -13.49
N PRO A 60 5.25 1.17 -14.64
CA PRO A 60 6.58 1.78 -14.80
C PRO A 60 6.92 2.91 -13.81
N LYS A 61 5.89 3.57 -13.27
CA LYS A 61 6.03 4.67 -12.29
C LYS A 61 5.82 4.23 -10.84
N HIS A 62 5.71 2.93 -10.58
CA HIS A 62 5.60 2.44 -9.20
C HIS A 62 6.91 2.68 -8.45
N PRO A 63 6.86 3.13 -7.18
CA PRO A 63 8.06 3.25 -6.36
C PRO A 63 8.82 1.92 -6.31
N LYS A 64 10.11 1.94 -6.62
CA LYS A 64 10.96 0.77 -6.44
C LYS A 64 11.08 0.51 -4.94
N ALA A 65 11.01 -0.76 -4.55
CA ALA A 65 11.41 -1.15 -3.20
C ALA A 65 12.89 -0.78 -3.06
N GLY A 66 13.24 0.09 -2.11
CA GLY A 66 14.63 0.20 -1.64
C GLY A 66 14.99 -1.01 -0.79
N ASP A 67 15.93 -0.85 0.14
CA ASP A 67 16.44 -1.95 0.99
C ASP A 67 15.49 -2.42 2.12
N GLY A 68 14.24 -1.94 2.15
CA GLY A 68 13.25 -2.22 3.20
C GLY A 68 12.02 -3.01 2.73
N PRO A 69 11.24 -3.60 3.66
CA PRO A 69 10.00 -4.28 3.31
C PRO A 69 9.06 -3.31 2.60
N ARG A 70 8.49 -3.73 1.46
CA ARG A 70 7.55 -2.90 0.72
C ARG A 70 6.34 -2.57 1.59
N ARG A 71 6.19 -1.29 1.92
CA ARG A 71 5.07 -0.75 2.69
C ARG A 71 3.85 -0.57 1.78
N CYS A 72 3.34 -1.66 1.20
CA CYS A 72 2.26 -1.65 0.21
C CYS A 72 1.04 -0.91 0.75
N LEU A 73 0.60 -1.26 1.97
CA LEU A 73 -0.58 -0.70 2.64
C LEU A 73 -0.39 0.72 3.19
N PHE A 74 0.80 1.32 3.03
CA PHE A 74 0.98 2.74 3.29
C PHE A 74 0.34 3.59 2.18
N CYS A 75 0.54 3.16 0.93
CA CYS A 75 -0.01 3.82 -0.25
C CYS A 75 -1.34 3.19 -0.69
N HIS A 76 -1.45 1.86 -0.68
CA HIS A 76 -2.63 1.12 -1.11
C HIS A 76 -3.49 0.74 0.09
N LYS A 77 -4.36 1.63 0.53
CA LYS A 77 -5.21 1.37 1.70
C LYS A 77 -6.20 0.23 1.42
N LEU A 78 -6.55 -0.51 2.47
CA LEU A 78 -7.69 -1.42 2.43
C LEU A 78 -8.99 -0.59 2.29
N LYS A 79 -10.05 -1.15 1.69
CA LYS A 79 -11.33 -0.43 1.54
C LYS A 79 -12.06 -0.19 2.86
N LEU A 80 -11.79 -1.04 3.85
CA LEU A 80 -12.48 -1.04 5.15
C LEU A 80 -11.69 -0.27 6.23
N VAL A 81 -10.69 0.53 5.83
CA VAL A 81 -9.78 1.30 6.69
C VAL A 81 -9.53 2.69 6.11
#